data_AF-A0A8S9HJA6-F1
#
_entry.id   AF-A0A8S9HJA6-F1
#
_cell.length_a   1.000
_cell.length_b   1.000
_cell.length_c   1.000
_cell.angle_alpha   90.00
_cell.angle_beta   90.00
_cell.angle_gamma   90.00
#
_symmetry.space_group_name_H-M   'P 1'
#
loop_
_entity.id
_entity.type
_entity.pdbx_description
1 polymer ?
#
loop_
_entity_poly.entity_id
_entity_poly.type
_entity_poly.pdbx_seq_one_letter_code
_entity_poly.pdbx_strand_id
1 'polypeptide(L)'
;MARVSPLSNLLNLDLSDSKKIIAEYIWIGGSGMDIRSKGRTLPGPVSDPSKLPKWNYDGSSTNQAAGDDSEVILYPQAIFKDPFGKGNNILVMCDAYTPKGNPIPTNNRNKAVKIFDHPNVKAEEPWCY
;
A
#
# COMPACT_ATOMS: atom_id res chain seq x y z
N MET A 1 23.71 24.11 19.99
CA MET A 1 23.23 22.82 19.43
C MET A 1 21.81 22.61 19.91
N ALA A 2 20.84 22.48 19.01
CA ALA A 2 19.47 22.16 19.41
C ALA A 2 19.45 20.75 20.02
N ARG A 3 18.90 20.60 21.24
CA ARG A 3 18.71 19.28 21.86
C ARG A 3 17.71 18.50 21.02
N VAL A 4 18.17 17.40 20.43
CA VAL A 4 17.30 16.42 19.76
C VAL A 4 16.41 15.77 20.82
N SER A 5 15.10 15.70 20.55
CA SER A 5 14.13 15.12 21.48
C SER A 5 14.39 13.62 21.69
N PRO A 6 14.25 13.06 22.91
CA PRO A 6 14.29 11.61 23.12
C PRO A 6 13.31 10.85 22.21
N LEU A 7 12.16 11.44 21.89
CA LEU A 7 11.19 10.86 20.97
C LEU A 7 11.74 10.78 19.54
N SER A 8 12.42 11.83 19.07
CA SER A 8 13.04 11.80 17.74
C SER A 8 14.17 10.78 17.64
N ASN A 9 14.84 10.44 18.74
CA ASN A 9 15.83 9.37 18.72
C ASN A 9 15.19 8.00 18.48
N LEU A 10 14.02 7.74 19.07
CA LEU A 10 13.29 6.49 18.87
C LEU A 10 12.71 6.40 17.45
N LEU A 11 12.14 7.49 16.93
CA LEU A 11 11.58 7.52 15.58
C LEU A 11 12.63 7.39 14.48
N ASN A 12 13.85 7.85 14.73
CA ASN A 12 14.96 7.81 13.77
C ASN A 12 15.93 6.65 14.02
N LEU A 13 15.53 5.65 14.81
CA LEU A 13 16.37 4.50 15.08
C LEU A 13 16.67 3.78 13.76
N ASP A 14 17.97 3.61 13.46
CA ASP A 14 18.37 2.87 12.27
C ASP A 14 18.18 1.37 12.51
N LEU A 15 17.39 0.75 11.63
CA LEU A 15 17.11 -0.68 11.64
C LEU A 15 17.87 -1.41 10.51
N SER A 16 18.84 -0.76 9.86
CA SER A 16 19.63 -1.33 8.77
C SER A 16 20.36 -2.63 9.14
N ASP A 17 20.78 -2.78 10.40
CA ASP A 17 21.40 -4.00 10.94
C ASP A 17 20.40 -5.16 11.12
N SER A 18 19.09 -4.87 11.11
CA SER A 18 18.04 -5.88 11.14
C SER A 18 17.76 -6.38 9.74
N LYS A 19 17.60 -7.71 9.60
CA LYS A 19 17.11 -8.30 8.35
C LYS A 19 15.65 -7.90 8.05
N LYS A 20 14.89 -7.49 9.07
CA LYS A 20 13.46 -7.16 8.94
C LYS A 20 13.27 -5.74 8.43
N ILE A 21 12.21 -5.52 7.67
CA ILE A 21 11.79 -4.20 7.21
C ILE A 21 10.35 -3.92 7.64
N ILE A 22 9.96 -2.66 7.64
CA ILE A 22 8.58 -2.21 7.77
C ILE A 22 8.04 -1.91 6.37
N ALA A 23 6.88 -2.46 6.07
CA ALA A 23 6.13 -2.17 4.86
C ALA A 23 4.80 -1.52 5.23
N GLU A 24 4.64 -0.26 4.83
CA GLU A 24 3.43 0.54 5.04
C GLU A 24 2.47 0.32 3.87
N TYR A 25 1.38 -0.40 4.10
CA TYR A 25 0.39 -0.69 3.06
C TYR A 25 -0.58 0.48 3.00
N ILE A 26 -0.74 1.07 1.82
CA ILE A 26 -1.52 2.29 1.57
C ILE A 26 -2.66 1.97 0.59
N TRP A 27 -3.86 2.44 0.88
CA TRP A 27 -5.02 2.28 0.01
C TRP A 27 -5.97 3.49 0.08
N ILE A 28 -6.87 3.57 -0.90
CA ILE A 28 -7.95 4.56 -0.93
C ILE A 28 -9.15 4.03 -0.15
N GLY A 29 -9.67 4.83 0.79
CA GLY A 29 -10.82 4.52 1.61
C GLY A 29 -12.17 4.64 0.88
N GLY A 30 -13.26 4.52 1.63
CA GLY A 30 -14.61 4.47 1.06
C GLY A 30 -15.15 5.79 0.54
N SER A 31 -14.56 6.93 0.90
CA SER A 31 -14.94 8.21 0.28
C SER A 31 -14.39 8.35 -1.14
N GLY A 32 -13.40 7.53 -1.52
CA GLY A 32 -12.67 7.66 -2.77
C GLY A 32 -11.60 8.76 -2.78
N MET A 33 -11.50 9.56 -1.71
CA MET A 33 -10.52 10.64 -1.56
C MET A 33 -9.67 10.48 -0.30
N ASP A 34 -10.14 9.74 0.70
CA ASP A 34 -9.39 9.48 1.92
C ASP A 34 -8.31 8.42 1.70
N ILE A 35 -7.13 8.68 2.25
CA ILE A 35 -5.99 7.76 2.23
C ILE A 35 -5.93 7.06 3.58
N ARG A 36 -5.76 5.74 3.57
CA ARG A 36 -5.58 4.90 4.75
C ARG A 36 -4.29 4.13 4.63
N SER A 37 -3.64 3.86 5.76
CA SER A 37 -2.45 3.02 5.78
C SER A 37 -2.31 2.21 7.06
N LYS A 38 -1.50 1.15 6.99
CA LYS A 38 -1.00 0.43 8.16
C LYS A 38 0.30 -0.30 7.88
N GLY A 39 1.18 -0.34 8.87
CA GLY A 39 2.49 -0.97 8.78
C GLY A 39 2.50 -2.44 9.21
N ARG A 40 3.23 -3.28 8.48
CA ARG A 40 3.63 -4.63 8.92
C ARG A 40 5.13 -4.82 8.86
N THR A 41 5.65 -5.69 9.72
CA THR A 41 7.01 -6.17 9.62
C THR A 41 7.12 -7.31 8.61
N LEU A 42 8.12 -7.26 7.73
CA LEU A 42 8.49 -8.31 6.79
C LEU A 42 9.87 -8.88 7.14
N PRO A 43 10.15 -10.15 6.78
CA PRO A 43 11.41 -10.81 7.16
C PRO A 43 12.64 -10.30 6.41
N GLY A 44 12.46 -9.54 5.33
CA GLY A 44 13.52 -9.14 4.41
C GLY A 44 13.09 -8.01 3.46
N PRO A 45 14.06 -7.32 2.83
CA PRO A 45 13.78 -6.38 1.74
C PRO A 45 13.05 -7.03 0.56
N VAL A 46 12.12 -6.30 -0.04
CA VAL A 46 11.35 -6.73 -1.21
C VAL A 46 11.32 -5.62 -2.25
N SER A 47 11.64 -5.95 -3.50
CA SER A 47 11.64 -5.00 -4.64
C SER A 47 10.52 -5.26 -5.66
N ASP A 48 9.91 -6.44 -5.61
CA ASP A 48 8.84 -6.87 -6.52
C ASP A 48 7.50 -6.89 -5.77
N PRO A 49 6.52 -6.04 -6.16
CA PRO A 49 5.20 -6.01 -5.53
C PRO A 49 4.50 -7.36 -5.51
N SER A 50 4.71 -8.22 -6.51
CA SER A 50 4.06 -9.54 -6.59
C SER A 50 4.52 -10.52 -5.51
N LYS A 51 5.70 -10.28 -4.90
CA LYS A 51 6.25 -11.08 -3.81
C LYS A 51 5.78 -10.63 -2.43
N LEU A 52 5.08 -9.49 -2.36
CA LEU A 52 4.52 -9.01 -1.10
C LEU A 52 3.26 -9.81 -0.75
N PRO A 53 3.10 -10.20 0.53
CA PRO A 53 1.90 -10.90 0.96
C PRO A 53 0.67 -10.02 0.81
N LYS A 54 -0.42 -10.57 0.28
CA LYS A 54 -1.73 -9.95 0.41
C LYS A 54 -2.03 -9.71 1.89
N TRP A 55 -2.81 -8.67 2.16
CA TRP A 55 -3.26 -8.38 3.51
C TRP A 55 -4.74 -8.06 3.48
N ASN A 56 -5.31 -7.78 4.64
CA ASN A 56 -6.73 -7.51 4.80
C ASN A 56 -6.91 -6.34 5.77
N TYR A 57 -8.05 -5.67 5.75
CA TYR A 57 -8.44 -4.70 6.77
C TYR A 57 -9.95 -4.76 7.00
N ASP A 58 -10.40 -4.11 8.08
CA ASP A 58 -11.81 -3.96 8.39
C ASP A 58 -12.41 -2.81 7.56
N GLY A 59 -13.17 -3.18 6.53
CA GLY A 59 -13.85 -2.27 5.60
C GLY A 59 -15.08 -1.60 6.19
N SER A 60 -15.62 -2.08 7.32
CA SER A 60 -16.75 -1.41 7.98
C SER A 60 -16.33 -0.03 8.53
N SER A 61 -15.11 0.06 9.06
CA SER A 61 -14.47 1.28 9.56
C SER A 61 -14.04 2.27 8.45
N THR A 62 -14.20 1.89 7.19
CA THR A 62 -13.84 2.71 6.03
C THR A 62 -15.00 2.94 5.07
N ASN A 63 -16.21 2.47 5.40
CA ASN A 63 -17.39 2.52 4.53
C ASN A 63 -17.20 1.76 3.20
N GLN A 64 -16.51 0.62 3.23
CA GLN A 64 -16.19 -0.22 2.06
C GLN A 64 -16.78 -1.63 2.13
N ALA A 65 -17.29 -2.03 3.30
CA ALA A 65 -17.92 -3.32 3.50
C ALA A 65 -19.01 -3.22 4.58
N ALA A 66 -20.01 -4.10 4.53
CA ALA A 66 -21.04 -4.19 5.57
C ALA A 66 -20.45 -4.82 6.86
N GLY A 67 -21.06 -4.56 8.02
CA GLY A 67 -20.55 -5.06 9.30
C GLY A 67 -20.44 -6.58 9.39
N ASP A 68 -21.31 -7.31 8.69
CA ASP A 68 -21.44 -8.76 8.79
C ASP A 68 -20.42 -9.52 7.90
N ASP A 69 -19.88 -8.84 6.89
CA ASP A 69 -18.81 -9.31 5.98
C ASP A 69 -17.86 -8.15 5.72
N SER A 70 -17.10 -7.78 6.77
CA SER A 70 -16.35 -6.53 6.78
C SER A 70 -14.95 -6.63 6.18
N GLU A 71 -14.50 -7.84 5.80
CA GLU A 71 -13.13 -8.05 5.35
C GLU A 71 -12.90 -7.51 3.93
N VAL A 72 -11.88 -6.68 3.75
CA VAL A 72 -11.41 -6.22 2.44
C VAL A 72 -9.94 -6.57 2.27
N ILE A 73 -9.59 -7.12 1.11
CA ILE A 73 -8.26 -7.65 0.81
C ILE A 73 -7.44 -6.62 0.03
N LEU A 74 -6.23 -6.36 0.51
CA LEU A 74 -5.21 -5.51 -0.10
C LEU A 74 -4.31 -6.32 -1.02
N TYR A 75 -4.19 -5.85 -2.25
CA TYR A 75 -3.35 -6.41 -3.30
C TYR A 75 -2.21 -5.43 -3.58
N PRO A 76 -0.96 -5.74 -3.21
CA PRO A 76 0.20 -4.89 -3.50
C PRO A 76 0.37 -4.63 -5.00
N GLN A 77 0.58 -3.38 -5.39
CA GLN A 77 0.70 -2.97 -6.80
C GLN A 77 2.01 -2.25 -7.12
N ALA A 78 2.48 -1.39 -6.22
CA ALA A 78 3.70 -0.62 -6.41
C ALA A 78 4.45 -0.47 -5.09
N ILE A 79 5.78 -0.45 -5.17
CA ILE A 79 6.69 -0.28 -4.03
C ILE A 79 7.45 1.02 -4.22
N PHE A 80 7.55 1.79 -3.14
CA PHE A 80 8.37 2.98 -3.06
C PHE A 80 9.22 2.93 -1.78
N LYS A 81 10.37 3.61 -1.77
CA LYS A 81 11.14 3.77 -0.54
C LYS A 81 10.39 4.68 0.42
N ASP A 82 10.35 4.31 1.70
CA ASP A 82 9.73 5.13 2.73
C ASP A 82 10.67 6.27 3.17
N PRO A 83 10.33 7.55 2.89
CA PRO A 83 11.15 8.68 3.29
C PRO A 83 11.12 8.95 4.80
N PHE A 84 10.13 8.39 5.52
CA PHE A 84 9.94 8.58 6.96
C PHE A 84 10.63 7.48 7.76
N GLY A 85 10.41 6.22 7.38
CA GLY A 85 10.96 5.05 8.06
C GLY A 85 12.47 4.87 7.89
N LYS A 86 13.11 5.53 6.92
CA LYS A 86 14.54 5.40 6.57
C LYS A 86 14.95 3.94 6.26
N GLY A 87 16.23 3.73 5.94
CA GLY A 87 16.80 2.41 5.70
C GLY A 87 16.12 1.65 4.54
N ASN A 88 15.76 0.39 4.80
CA ASN A 88 15.15 -0.51 3.82
C ASN A 88 13.61 -0.56 3.92
N ASN A 89 12.98 0.37 4.65
CA ASN A 89 11.54 0.43 4.80
C ASN A 89 10.86 0.91 3.51
N ILE A 90 9.63 0.44 3.28
CA ILE A 90 8.91 0.64 2.02
C ILE A 90 7.47 1.11 2.23
N LEU A 91 6.99 1.92 1.28
CA LEU A 91 5.59 2.22 1.08
C LEU A 91 5.05 1.29 -0.01
N VAL A 92 3.86 0.73 0.20
CA VAL A 92 3.22 -0.24 -0.71
C VAL A 92 1.85 0.28 -1.10
N MET A 93 1.72 0.77 -2.33
CA MET A 93 0.41 1.15 -2.85
C MET A 93 -0.40 -0.10 -3.19
N CYS A 94 -1.61 -0.19 -2.67
CA CYS A 94 -2.47 -1.37 -2.78
C CYS A 94 -3.78 -1.06 -3.49
N ASP A 95 -4.26 -2.06 -4.23
CA ASP A 95 -5.66 -2.15 -4.65
C ASP A 95 -6.48 -2.87 -3.58
N ALA A 96 -7.79 -2.61 -3.56
CA ALA A 96 -8.73 -3.22 -2.63
C ALA A 96 -9.74 -4.12 -3.35
N TYR A 97 -9.99 -5.29 -2.78
CA TYR A 97 -10.85 -6.34 -3.32
C TYR A 97 -11.69 -6.99 -2.23
N THR A 98 -12.84 -7.55 -2.58
CA THR A 98 -13.60 -8.41 -1.68
C THR A 98 -12.84 -9.73 -1.43
N PRO A 99 -13.21 -10.51 -0.40
CA PRO A 99 -12.60 -11.83 -0.15
C PRO A 99 -12.79 -12.81 -1.33
N LYS A 100 -13.84 -12.60 -2.13
CA LYS A 100 -14.13 -13.37 -3.36
C LYS A 100 -13.24 -12.96 -4.54
N GLY A 101 -12.37 -11.96 -4.39
CA GLY A 101 -11.45 -11.48 -5.43
C GLY A 101 -12.06 -10.46 -6.39
N ASN A 102 -13.23 -9.90 -6.10
CA ASN A 102 -13.84 -8.87 -6.94
C ASN A 102 -13.35 -7.48 -6.52
N PRO A 103 -13.06 -6.54 -7.44
CA PRO A 103 -12.67 -5.19 -7.07
C PRO A 103 -13.83 -4.50 -6.36
N ILE A 104 -13.54 -3.81 -5.24
CA ILE A 104 -14.56 -3.02 -4.55
C ILE A 104 -14.94 -1.78 -5.38
N PRO A 105 -16.11 -1.15 -5.15
CA PRO A 105 -16.58 -0.02 -5.95
C PRO A 105 -15.59 1.17 -6.03
N THR A 106 -14.82 1.43 -4.97
CA THR A 106 -13.83 2.52 -4.95
C THR A 106 -12.47 2.14 -5.57
N ASN A 107 -12.30 0.90 -6.03
CA ASN A 107 -11.10 0.47 -6.75
C ASN A 107 -11.15 0.92 -8.22
N ASN A 108 -10.81 2.18 -8.46
CA ASN A 108 -10.75 2.76 -9.80
C ASN A 108 -9.52 2.28 -10.60
N ARG A 109 -8.45 1.84 -9.93
CA ARG A 109 -7.25 1.33 -10.59
C ARG A 109 -7.54 0.08 -11.41
N ASN A 110 -8.41 -0.83 -10.94
CA ASN A 110 -8.78 -2.02 -11.72
C ASN A 110 -9.34 -1.68 -13.11
N LYS A 111 -10.13 -0.60 -13.23
CA LYS A 111 -10.63 -0.12 -14.52
C LYS A 111 -9.51 0.50 -15.36
N ALA A 112 -8.65 1.31 -14.75
CA ALA A 112 -7.52 1.94 -15.42
C ALA A 112 -6.55 0.91 -16.02
N VAL A 113 -6.21 -0.14 -15.25
CA VAL A 113 -5.33 -1.23 -15.72
C VAL A 113 -5.87 -1.87 -16.99
N LYS A 114 -7.18 -2.15 -17.07
CA LYS A 114 -7.79 -2.70 -18.30
C LYS A 114 -7.61 -1.80 -19.53
N ILE A 115 -7.61 -0.48 -19.34
CA ILE A 115 -7.39 0.48 -20.42
C ILE A 115 -5.92 0.49 -20.82
N PHE A 116 -5.00 0.61 -19.86
CA PHE A 116 -3.56 0.67 -20.12
C PHE A 116 -2.98 -0.65 -20.65
N ASP A 117 -3.57 -1.79 -20.30
CA ASP A 117 -3.18 -3.11 -20.81
C ASP A 117 -3.77 -3.41 -22.21
N HIS A 118 -4.70 -2.60 -22.70
CA HIS A 118 -5.25 -2.78 -24.04
C HIS A 118 -4.13 -2.63 -25.08
N PRO A 119 -3.94 -3.57 -26.03
CA PRO A 119 -2.80 -3.56 -26.96
C PRO A 119 -2.62 -2.23 -27.71
N ASN A 120 -3.72 -1.63 -28.17
CA ASN A 120 -3.68 -0.35 -28.87
C ASN A 120 -3.24 0.82 -27.98
N VAL A 121 -3.60 0.82 -26.68
CA VAL A 121 -3.19 1.88 -25.76
C VAL A 121 -1.74 1.68 -25.36
N LYS A 122 -1.36 0.43 -25.07
CA LYS A 122 0.01 0.07 -24.69
C LYS A 122 1.02 0.41 -25.80
N ALA A 123 0.64 0.22 -27.06
CA ALA A 123 1.47 0.53 -28.23
C ALA A 123 1.78 2.04 -28.38
N GLU A 124 0.92 2.92 -27.86
CA GLU A 124 1.11 4.36 -27.93
C GLU A 124 2.02 4.92 -26.82
N GLU A 125 2.42 4.10 -25.84
CA GLU A 125 3.22 4.50 -24.67
C GLU A 125 2.74 5.84 -24.06
N PRO A 126 1.50 5.94 -23.58
CA PRO A 126 0.91 7.22 -23.16
C PRO A 126 1.62 7.82 -21.95
N TRP A 127 1.96 9.11 -22.03
CA TRP A 127 2.56 9.87 -20.93
C TRP A 127 1.52 10.78 -20.26
N CYS A 128 1.55 10.84 -18.93
CA CYS A 128 0.76 11.80 -18.15
C CYS A 128 1.63 13.00 -17.79
N TYR A 129 1.17 14.21 -18.10
CA TYR A 129 1.83 15.48 -17.76
C TYR A 129 1.28 16.05 -16.45
#